data_AF-A0A833SLI5-F1
#
_entry.id   AF-A0A833SLI5-F1
#
_cell.length_a   1.000
_cell.length_b   1.000
_cell.length_c   1.000
_cell.angle_alpha   90.00
_cell.angle_beta   90.00
_cell.angle_gamma   90.00
#
_symmetry.space_group_name_H-M   'P 1'
#
loop_
_entity.id
_entity.type
_entity.pdbx_description
1 polymer ?
#
loop_
_entity_poly.entity_id
_entity_poly.type
_entity_poly.pdbx_seq_one_letter_code
_entity_poly.pdbx_strand_id
1 'polypeptide(L)'
;MCRVDLTMSLGLVSATFWNVFPHLLQPQHAGLLDRLMNQQIHVPMTLLLQFDDENRVVHYDQSLNFVKALHSLLYNYEDVAVVLQNAHVFLCGHIGSDITSPRDVRHALSFLLTNNVD
;
A
#
# COMPACT_ATOMS: atom_id res chain seq x y z
N MET A 1 -0.57 -22.71 -10.46
CA MET A 1 -0.52 -21.48 -9.65
C MET A 1 0.76 -20.74 -10.01
N CYS A 2 0.67 -19.48 -10.40
CA CYS A 2 1.80 -18.60 -10.72
C CYS A 2 2.02 -17.64 -9.54
N ARG A 3 3.26 -17.48 -9.11
CA ARG A 3 3.65 -16.50 -8.10
C ARG A 3 4.55 -15.46 -8.78
N VAL A 4 4.18 -14.19 -8.63
CA VAL A 4 4.94 -13.06 -9.16
C VAL A 4 5.36 -12.19 -7.99
N ASP A 5 6.67 -11.99 -7.84
CA ASP A 5 7.19 -11.03 -6.87
C ASP A 5 7.36 -9.68 -7.57
N LEU A 6 6.81 -8.63 -6.96
CA LEU A 6 6.72 -7.29 -7.50
C LEU A 6 7.15 -6.28 -6.44
N THR A 7 7.41 -5.04 -6.86
CA THR A 7 7.62 -3.92 -5.95
C THR A 7 6.71 -2.76 -6.34
N MET A 8 5.89 -2.32 -5.40
CA MET A 8 4.98 -1.21 -5.58
C MET A 8 5.60 0.08 -5.04
N SER A 9 5.64 1.12 -5.87
CA SER A 9 6.15 2.43 -5.47
C SER A 9 5.03 3.35 -5.03
N LEU A 10 5.13 3.90 -3.81
CA LEU A 10 4.11 4.79 -3.23
C LEU A 10 4.73 6.12 -2.82
N GLY A 11 4.13 7.21 -3.29
CA GLY A 11 4.42 8.56 -2.80
C GLY A 11 3.61 8.88 -1.54
N LEU A 12 4.30 9.34 -0.49
CA LEU A 12 3.70 9.81 0.75
C LEU A 12 3.49 11.34 0.66
N VAL A 13 2.38 11.73 0.04
CA VAL A 13 2.01 13.15 -0.13
C VAL A 13 1.02 13.58 0.95
N SER A 14 0.73 14.89 1.05
CA SER A 14 -0.22 15.42 2.04
C SER A 14 -1.56 14.66 2.07
N ALA A 15 -2.10 14.32 0.90
CA ALA A 15 -3.33 13.54 0.79
C ALA A 15 -3.22 12.14 1.43
N THR A 16 -2.04 11.51 1.38
CA THR A 16 -1.80 10.21 2.04
C THR A 16 -1.97 10.32 3.55
N PHE A 17 -1.50 11.40 4.18
CA PHE A 17 -1.66 11.58 5.63
C PHE A 17 -3.10 11.91 6.03
N TRP A 18 -3.83 12.67 5.21
CA TRP A 18 -5.25 12.90 5.48
C TRP A 18 -6.11 11.64 5.37
N ASN A 19 -5.82 10.78 4.40
CA ASN A 19 -6.70 9.65 4.08
C ASN A 19 -6.25 8.33 4.69
N VAL A 20 -4.93 8.10 4.81
CA VAL A 20 -4.33 6.81 5.20
C VAL A 20 -3.74 6.85 6.59
N PHE A 21 -3.09 7.95 6.98
CA PHE A 21 -2.43 8.08 8.28
C PHE A 21 -2.89 9.31 9.08
N PRO A 22 -4.20 9.54 9.27
CA PRO A 22 -4.71 10.78 9.87
C PRO A 22 -4.23 10.98 11.31
N HIS A 23 -3.90 9.90 12.02
CA HIS A 23 -3.33 9.97 13.37
C HIS A 23 -1.93 10.61 13.40
N LEU A 24 -1.18 10.57 12.31
CA LEU A 24 0.15 11.21 12.22
C LEU A 24 0.07 12.73 12.07
N LEU A 25 -1.11 13.28 11.79
CA LEU A 25 -1.33 14.73 11.76
C LEU A 25 -1.40 15.35 13.17
N GLN A 26 -1.45 14.52 14.22
CA GLN A 26 -1.49 15.01 15.60
C GLN A 26 -0.10 15.52 16.04
N PRO A 27 -0.02 16.61 16.84
CA PRO A 27 1.26 17.27 17.14
C PRO A 27 2.35 16.37 17.74
N GLN A 28 1.97 15.35 18.52
CA GLN A 28 2.92 14.40 19.11
C GLN A 28 3.65 13.53 18.08
N HIS A 29 3.14 13.43 16.85
CA HIS A 29 3.75 12.67 15.76
C HIS A 29 4.43 13.56 14.72
N ALA A 30 4.59 14.86 14.96
CA ALA A 30 5.17 15.81 13.99
C ALA A 30 6.54 15.35 13.45
N GLY A 31 7.41 14.80 14.30
CA GLY A 31 8.70 14.27 13.87
C GLY A 31 8.59 13.07 12.93
N LEU A 32 7.59 12.19 13.11
CA LEU A 32 7.32 11.09 12.17
C LEU A 32 6.77 11.61 10.86
N LEU A 33 5.84 12.58 10.93
CA LEU A 33 5.24 13.21 9.76
C LEU A 33 6.31 13.86 8.88
N ASP A 34 7.24 14.64 9.45
CA ASP A 34 8.31 15.31 8.71
C ASP A 34 9.24 14.32 7.99
N ARG A 35 9.55 13.18 8.63
CA ARG A 35 10.37 12.13 8.00
C ARG A 35 9.65 11.41 6.87
N LEU A 36 8.32 11.33 6.91
CA LEU A 36 7.51 10.59 5.93
C LEU A 36 7.02 11.48 4.79
N MET A 37 6.80 12.77 5.03
CA MET A 37 6.22 13.68 4.05
C MET A 37 7.11 13.82 2.82
N ASN A 38 6.50 13.74 1.64
CA ASN A 38 7.14 13.79 0.33
C ASN A 38 8.17 12.67 0.08
N GLN A 39 8.15 11.60 0.88
CA GLN A 39 8.97 10.42 0.63
C GLN A 39 8.30 9.47 -0.36
N GLN A 40 9.11 8.66 -1.03
CA GLN A 40 8.64 7.53 -1.80
C GLN A 40 9.07 6.25 -1.10
N ILE A 41 8.12 5.36 -0.84
CA ILE A 41 8.40 4.03 -0.28
C ILE A 41 8.22 2.96 -1.35
N HIS A 42 9.08 1.94 -1.30
CA HIS A 42 9.01 0.78 -2.17
C HIS A 42 8.50 -0.40 -1.35
N VAL A 43 7.28 -0.84 -1.64
CA VAL A 43 6.56 -1.89 -0.93
C VAL A 43 6.75 -3.20 -1.69
N PRO A 44 7.54 -4.15 -1.14
CA PRO A 44 7.63 -5.48 -1.72
C PRO A 44 6.26 -6.13 -1.63
N MET A 45 5.83 -6.76 -2.73
CA MET A 45 4.57 -7.48 -2.77
C MET A 45 4.69 -8.78 -3.53
N THR A 46 3.77 -9.69 -3.26
CA THR A 46 3.60 -10.93 -4.00
C THR A 46 2.18 -10.98 -4.54
N LEU A 47 2.06 -11.32 -5.82
CA LEU A 47 0.80 -11.64 -6.48
C LEU A 47 0.76 -13.15 -6.76
N LEU A 48 -0.26 -13.83 -6.24
CA LEU A 48 -0.56 -15.22 -6.53
C LEU A 48 -1.71 -15.26 -7.52
N LEU A 49 -1.52 -15.95 -8.64
CA LEU A 49 -2.52 -16.12 -9.69
C LEU A 49 -2.81 -17.61 -9.88
N GLN A 50 -4.08 -17.98 -9.87
CA GLN A 50 -4.53 -19.32 -10.23
C GLN A 50 -5.24 -19.25 -11.58
N PHE A 51 -4.90 -20.19 -12.44
CA PHE A 51 -5.44 -20.28 -13.79
C PHE A 51 -6.29 -21.54 -13.92
N ASP A 52 -7.35 -21.46 -14.71
CA ASP A 52 -8.10 -22.63 -15.17
C ASP A 52 -7.40 -23.32 -16.36
N ASP A 53 -8.03 -24.40 -16.85
CA ASP A 53 -7.55 -25.17 -18.00
C ASP A 53 -7.58 -24.37 -19.32
N GLU A 54 -8.31 -23.25 -19.36
CA GLU A 54 -8.37 -22.32 -20.50
C GLU A 54 -7.36 -21.17 -20.38
N ASN A 55 -6.40 -21.25 -19.44
CA ASN A 55 -5.40 -20.22 -19.13
C ASN A 55 -6.00 -18.87 -18.69
N ARG A 56 -7.18 -18.85 -18.08
CA ARG A 56 -7.79 -17.64 -17.51
C ARG A 56 -7.52 -17.57 -16.02
N VAL A 57 -7.26 -16.36 -15.51
CA VAL A 57 -7.12 -16.14 -14.07
C VAL A 57 -8.48 -16.32 -13.40
N VAL A 58 -8.61 -17.36 -12.58
CA VAL A 58 -9.85 -17.67 -11.82
C VAL A 58 -9.78 -17.23 -10.36
N HIS A 59 -8.57 -17.03 -9.84
CA HIS A 59 -8.35 -16.51 -8.50
C HIS A 59 -7.04 -15.73 -8.45
N TYR A 60 -7.03 -14.66 -7.66
CA TYR A 60 -5.82 -13.93 -7.34
C TYR A 60 -5.80 -13.56 -5.87
N ASP A 61 -4.59 -13.52 -5.30
CA ASP A 61 -4.32 -13.06 -3.94
C ASP A 61 -3.06 -12.20 -3.93
N GLN A 62 -3.03 -11.18 -3.08
CA GLN A 62 -1.91 -10.26 -2.98
C GLN A 62 -1.46 -10.07 -1.53
N SER A 63 -0.15 -10.00 -1.34
CA SER A 63 0.46 -9.72 -0.04
C SER A 63 1.42 -8.55 -0.17
N LEU A 64 1.23 -7.49 0.60
CA LEU A 64 2.10 -6.31 0.65
C LEU A 64 2.88 -6.27 1.97
N ASN A 65 4.16 -5.90 1.92
CA ASN A 65 5.00 -5.78 3.10
C ASN A 65 5.34 -4.31 3.44
N PHE A 66 4.37 -3.61 4.02
CA PHE A 66 4.55 -2.22 4.49
C PHE A 66 5.57 -2.08 5.61
N VAL A 67 5.70 -3.09 6.47
CA VAL A 67 6.69 -3.09 7.57
C VAL A 67 8.10 -2.94 7.00
N LYS A 68 8.44 -3.75 6.00
CA LYS A 68 9.75 -3.70 5.34
C LYS A 68 9.99 -2.35 4.65
N ALA A 69 8.98 -1.84 3.95
CA ALA A 69 9.05 -0.56 3.22
C ALA A 69 9.25 0.64 4.16
N LEU A 70 8.49 0.69 5.26
CA LEU A 70 8.58 1.77 6.24
C LEU A 70 9.85 1.65 7.08
N HIS A 71 10.26 0.44 7.43
CA HIS A 71 11.50 0.24 8.17
C HIS A 71 12.73 0.72 7.39
N SER A 72 12.77 0.57 6.06
CA SER A 72 13.87 1.12 5.26
C SER A 72 13.96 2.66 5.27
N LEU A 73 12.89 3.35 5.66
CA LEU A 73 12.86 4.80 5.77
C LEU A 73 13.07 5.27 7.22
N LEU A 74 12.44 4.59 8.18
CA LEU A 74 12.40 5.02 9.58
C LEU A 74 13.50 4.41 10.44
N TYR A 75 14.10 3.28 10.02
CA TYR A 75 15.14 2.53 10.73
C TYR A 75 14.80 2.18 12.19
N ASN A 76 13.51 2.16 12.53
CA ASN A 76 13.00 1.89 13.86
C ASN A 76 11.65 1.15 13.77
N TYR A 77 11.56 -0.07 14.31
CA TYR A 77 10.33 -0.85 14.31
C TYR A 77 9.22 -0.27 15.20
N GLU A 78 9.57 0.46 16.26
CA GLU A 78 8.58 1.15 17.10
C GLU A 78 7.89 2.26 16.32
N ASP A 79 8.66 3.07 15.58
CA ASP A 79 8.11 4.10 14.70
C ASP A 79 7.24 3.49 13.59
N VAL A 80 7.66 2.35 13.01
CA VAL A 80 6.84 1.62 12.03
C VAL A 80 5.52 1.16 12.64
N ALA A 81 5.53 0.66 13.87
CA ALA A 81 4.32 0.27 14.57
C ALA A 81 3.39 1.47 14.78
N VAL A 82 3.91 2.63 15.22
CA VAL A 82 3.12 3.87 15.37
C VAL A 82 2.48 4.31 14.04
N VAL A 83 3.21 4.22 12.93
CA VAL A 83 2.67 4.54 11.60
C VAL A 83 1.52 3.62 11.22
N LEU A 84 1.65 2.31 11.46
CA LEU A 84 0.66 1.32 11.04
C LEU A 84 -0.52 1.13 12.01
N GLN A 85 -0.35 1.43 13.30
CA GLN A 85 -1.31 1.09 14.36
C GLN A 85 -2.72 1.63 14.13
N ASN A 86 -2.84 2.81 13.52
CA ASN A 86 -4.13 3.45 13.21
C ASN A 86 -4.24 3.83 11.72
N ALA A 87 -3.43 3.17 10.88
CA ALA A 87 -3.48 3.41 9.45
C ALA A 87 -4.77 2.84 8.84
N HIS A 88 -5.38 3.59 7.92
CA HIS A 88 -6.50 3.11 7.12
C HIS A 88 -6.00 2.23 5.97
N VAL A 89 -5.38 1.09 6.33
CA VAL A 89 -4.92 0.05 5.41
C VAL A 89 -5.76 -1.20 5.70
N PHE A 90 -6.66 -1.55 4.79
CA PHE A 90 -7.58 -2.67 4.95
C PHE A 90 -7.10 -3.92 4.22
N LEU A 91 -7.49 -5.08 4.74
CA LEU A 91 -7.07 -6.41 4.28
C LEU A 91 -7.39 -6.68 2.79
N CYS A 92 -8.40 -6.02 2.24
CA CYS A 92 -8.78 -6.10 0.83
C CYS A 92 -7.97 -5.17 -0.10
N GLY A 93 -6.82 -4.67 0.36
CA GLY A 93 -5.98 -3.74 -0.41
C GLY A 93 -6.55 -2.32 -0.52
N HIS A 94 -7.57 -1.98 0.28
CA HIS A 94 -8.08 -0.61 0.33
C HIS A 94 -7.15 0.24 1.18
N ILE A 95 -6.68 1.33 0.59
CA ILE A 95 -5.83 2.33 1.24
C ILE A 95 -6.63 3.64 1.25
N GLY A 96 -7.03 4.11 2.44
CA GLY A 96 -7.87 5.31 2.61
C GLY A 96 -9.26 5.03 3.20
N SER A 97 -10.08 6.07 3.41
CA SER A 97 -11.45 5.94 3.93
C SER A 97 -12.42 5.33 2.92
N ASP A 98 -13.38 4.55 3.43
CA ASP A 98 -14.39 3.82 2.65
C ASP A 98 -15.21 4.77 1.74
N ILE A 99 -15.03 4.65 0.42
CA ILE A 99 -15.88 5.36 -0.56
C ILE A 99 -17.14 4.52 -0.73
N THR A 100 -18.18 4.82 0.05
CA THR A 100 -19.49 4.17 -0.05
C THR A 100 -20.20 4.57 -1.36
N SER A 101 -19.78 4.00 -2.49
CA SER A 101 -20.44 4.08 -3.80
C SER A 101 -20.31 2.73 -4.50
N PRO A 102 -21.42 1.97 -4.71
CA PRO A 102 -21.37 0.65 -5.34
C PRO A 102 -21.04 0.68 -6.85
N ARG A 103 -20.71 1.85 -7.43
CA ARG A 103 -20.23 1.98 -8.81
C ARG A 103 -18.70 1.93 -8.94
N ASP A 104 -17.97 2.00 -7.83
CA ASP A 104 -16.51 2.21 -7.84
C ASP A 104 -15.67 0.94 -7.60
N VAL A 105 -16.28 -0.23 -7.47
CA VAL A 105 -15.55 -1.50 -7.25
C VAL A 105 -14.61 -1.84 -8.43
N ARG A 106 -14.86 -1.28 -9.62
CA ARG A 106 -13.96 -1.43 -10.79
C ARG A 106 -12.71 -0.54 -10.74
N HIS A 107 -12.64 0.43 -9.82
CA HIS A 107 -11.46 1.28 -9.62
C HIS A 107 -10.43 0.69 -8.65
N ALA A 108 -10.74 -0.43 -7.98
CA ALA A 108 -9.78 -1.20 -7.18
C ALA A 108 -8.68 -1.91 -8.03
N LEU A 109 -8.69 -1.69 -9.35
CA LEU A 109 -7.77 -2.29 -10.33
C LEU A 109 -6.79 -1.28 -10.97
N SER A 110 -6.41 -0.20 -10.28
CA SER A 110 -5.38 0.73 -10.81
C SER A 110 -4.03 0.63 -10.09
N PHE A 111 -3.53 -0.58 -9.87
CA PHE A 111 -2.08 -0.78 -9.94
C PHE A 111 -1.72 -0.96 -11.42
N LEU A 112 -1.61 0.17 -12.13
CA LEU A 112 -1.03 0.21 -13.45
C LEU A 112 0.39 -0.40 -13.36
N LEU A 113 0.52 -1.63 -13.83
CA LEU A 113 1.79 -2.21 -14.26
C LEU A 113 2.25 -1.41 -15.49
N THR A 114 2.74 -0.20 -15.30
CA THR A 114 3.58 0.45 -16.30
C THR A 114 4.92 -0.26 -16.27
N ASN A 115 5.04 -1.32 -17.08
CA ASN A 115 6.34 -1.75 -17.57
C ASN A 115 6.90 -0.58 -18.39
N ASN A 116 7.84 0.16 -17.83
CA ASN A 116 8.80 0.88 -18.66
C ASN A 116 9.68 -0.19 -19.30
N VAL A 117 9.29 -0.59 -20.51
CA VAL A 117 10.21 -1.24 -21.44
C VAL A 117 10.95 -0.09 -22.11
N ASP A 118 12.25 0.03 -21.81
CA ASP A 118 13.18 0.79 -22.64
C ASP A 118 13.32 0.13 -24.04
#